data_AF-A0A640WA90-F1
#
_entry.id   AF-A0A640WA90-F1
#
_cell.length_a   1.000
_cell.length_b   1.000
_cell.length_c   1.000
_cell.angle_alpha   90.00
_cell.angle_beta   90.00
_cell.angle_gamma   90.00
#
_symmetry.space_group_name_H-M   'P 1'
#
loop_
_entity.id
_entity.type
_entity.pdbx_description
1 polymer ?
#
loop_
_entity_poly.entity_id
_entity_poly.type
_entity_poly.pdbx_seq_one_letter_code
_entity_poly.pdbx_strand_id
1 'polypeptide(L)'
;MGRRTRTRIDDLLDAWALWLDHGNYHAAPRSVLAKWMEGKGQILPSAGGADVVCAAAFPIEERVEAAVLAIALEEALAADVLRLEYNAAHAGVCERYGARPYNPHRTNQAGKASLLKVSVRTYRSRLAWARNEVERRVAR
;
A
#
# COMPACT_ATOMS: atom_id res chain seq x y z
N MET A 1 9.81 -21.29 -16.21
CA MET A 1 9.01 -20.20 -15.59
C MET A 1 8.15 -19.58 -16.68
N GLY A 2 6.85 -19.91 -16.74
CA GLY A 2 5.95 -19.26 -17.69
C GLY A 2 5.86 -17.77 -17.36
N ARG A 3 6.17 -16.90 -18.33
CA ARG A 3 5.90 -15.46 -18.21
C ARG A 3 4.39 -15.31 -18.02
N ARG A 4 3.97 -15.11 -16.78
CA ARG A 4 2.62 -14.67 -16.46
C ARG A 4 2.49 -13.30 -17.12
N THR A 5 1.50 -13.14 -18.01
CA THR A 5 1.24 -11.86 -18.69
C THR A 5 1.06 -10.80 -17.61
N ARG A 6 2.00 -9.86 -17.49
CA ARG A 6 1.88 -8.74 -16.55
C ARG A 6 0.62 -7.97 -16.91
N THR A 7 -0.25 -7.78 -15.93
CA THR A 7 -1.49 -7.03 -16.10
C THR A 7 -1.25 -5.57 -15.72
N ARG A 8 -2.06 -4.65 -16.24
CA ARG A 8 -1.97 -3.22 -15.89
C ARG A 8 -2.02 -2.99 -14.38
N ILE A 9 -2.80 -3.79 -13.65
CA ILE A 9 -2.89 -3.72 -12.20
C ILE A 9 -1.60 -4.19 -11.51
N ASP A 10 -0.84 -5.14 -12.08
CA ASP A 10 0.50 -5.50 -11.57
C ASP A 10 1.46 -4.31 -11.63
N ASP A 11 1.50 -3.63 -12.79
CA ASP A 11 2.40 -2.48 -12.98
C ASP A 11 2.07 -1.34 -12.02
N LEU A 12 0.77 -1.09 -11.80
CA LEU A 12 0.30 -0.07 -10.88
C LEU A 12 0.56 -0.43 -9.40
N LEU A 13 0.46 -1.71 -9.02
CA LEU A 13 0.78 -2.16 -7.67
C LEU A 13 2.29 -2.16 -7.40
N ASP A 14 3.11 -2.46 -8.41
CA ASP A 14 4.57 -2.31 -8.34
C ASP A 14 4.96 -0.82 -8.18
N ALA A 15 4.32 0.08 -8.94
CA ALA A 15 4.54 1.54 -8.81
C ALA A 15 4.10 2.06 -7.43
N TRP A 16 2.96 1.60 -6.91
CA TRP A 16 2.50 1.90 -5.56
C TRP A 16 3.49 1.44 -4.48
N ALA A 17 4.05 0.23 -4.61
CA ALA A 17 5.05 -0.28 -3.66
C ALA A 17 6.31 0.59 -3.65
N LEU A 18 6.81 0.99 -4.82
CA LEU A 18 7.94 1.92 -4.93
C LEU A 18 7.60 3.30 -4.34
N TRP A 19 6.42 3.83 -4.64
CA TRP A 19 5.95 5.10 -4.11
C TRP A 19 5.90 5.11 -2.57
N LEU A 20 5.49 4.00 -1.95
CA LEU A 20 5.58 3.83 -0.51
C LEU A 20 7.03 3.86 -0.04
N ASP A 21 7.93 3.05 -0.62
CA ASP A 21 9.34 2.99 -0.21
C ASP A 21 10.08 4.33 -0.33
N HIS A 22 9.70 5.19 -1.27
CA HIS A 22 10.27 6.53 -1.45
C HIS A 22 9.80 7.57 -0.39
N GLY A 23 9.02 7.16 0.61
CA GLY A 23 8.79 7.97 1.81
C GLY A 23 7.48 8.74 1.85
N ASN A 24 6.52 8.49 0.96
CA ASN A 24 5.21 9.16 1.00
C ASN A 24 4.23 8.54 2.03
N TYR A 25 4.77 7.95 3.10
CA TYR A 25 4.05 7.30 4.20
C TYR A 25 3.15 8.23 5.03
N HIS A 26 3.09 9.54 4.73
CA HIS A 26 2.43 10.54 5.56
C HIS A 26 1.39 11.44 4.84
N ALA A 27 1.02 11.15 3.59
CA ALA A 27 0.05 11.97 2.86
C ALA A 27 -1.42 11.56 3.02
N ALA A 28 -1.76 10.55 3.83
CA ALA A 28 -3.16 10.29 4.21
C ALA A 28 -3.52 11.08 5.49
N PRO A 29 -4.78 11.52 5.66
CA PRO A 29 -5.31 12.89 5.93
C PRO A 29 -4.80 13.70 7.15
N ARG A 30 -3.86 13.17 7.94
CA ARG A 30 -3.28 13.87 9.09
C ARG A 30 -2.46 15.09 8.68
N SER A 31 -1.74 15.08 7.56
CA SER A 31 -0.90 16.22 7.15
C SER A 31 -1.73 17.42 6.68
N VAL A 32 -2.88 17.20 6.06
CA VAL A 32 -3.79 18.28 5.63
C VAL A 32 -4.53 18.90 6.82
N LEU A 33 -5.06 18.07 7.74
CA LEU A 33 -5.67 18.58 8.97
C LEU A 33 -4.64 19.25 9.88
N ALA A 34 -3.43 18.70 10.01
CA ALA A 34 -2.35 19.32 10.77
C ALA A 34 -1.96 20.67 10.17
N LYS A 35 -1.76 20.76 8.85
CA LYS A 35 -1.46 22.03 8.16
C LYS A 35 -2.62 23.04 8.26
N TRP A 36 -3.87 22.58 8.29
CA TRP A 36 -5.05 23.46 8.44
C TRP A 36 -5.21 24.00 9.88
N MET A 37 -4.97 23.15 10.88
CA MET A 37 -4.96 23.55 12.30
C MET A 37 -3.79 24.50 12.60
N GLU A 38 -2.62 24.24 12.02
CA GLU A 38 -1.42 25.06 12.18
C GLU A 38 -1.55 26.42 11.48
N GLY A 39 -2.25 26.47 10.34
CA GLY A 39 -2.59 27.70 9.63
C GLY A 39 -3.73 28.53 10.23
N LYS A 40 -4.26 28.17 11.42
CA LYS A 40 -5.43 28.82 12.05
C LYS A 40 -6.60 29.05 11.06
N GLY A 41 -6.83 28.10 10.15
CA GLY A 41 -7.87 28.18 9.12
C GLY A 41 -7.46 28.83 7.79
N GLN A 42 -6.19 29.20 7.59
CA GLN A 42 -5.65 29.63 6.29
C GLN A 42 -4.53 28.70 5.80
N ILE A 43 -4.67 28.19 4.58
CA ILE A 43 -3.58 27.49 3.88
C ILE A 43 -2.67 28.56 3.26
N LEU A 44 -1.62 28.94 3.97
CA LEU A 44 -0.57 29.81 3.43
C LEU A 44 0.49 28.96 2.69
N PRO A 45 0.79 29.26 1.42
CA PRO A 45 1.93 28.65 0.75
C PRO A 45 3.22 29.22 1.35
N SER A 46 4.03 28.37 1.99
CA SER A 46 5.30 28.80 2.58
C SER A 46 6.34 29.03 1.49
N ALA A 47 6.87 30.25 1.42
CA ALA A 47 8.02 30.61 0.59
C ALA A 47 9.30 30.02 1.20
N GLY A 48 9.59 28.77 0.89
CA GLY A 48 10.80 28.11 1.39
C GLY A 48 10.77 26.60 1.20
N GLY A 49 11.10 26.14 -0.01
CA GLY A 49 11.83 24.89 -0.24
C GLY A 49 11.23 23.56 0.23
N ALA A 50 9.96 23.51 0.62
CA ALA A 50 9.20 22.27 0.60
C ALA A 50 8.16 22.47 -0.48
N ASP A 51 8.25 21.66 -1.52
CA ASP A 51 7.18 21.48 -2.49
C ASP A 51 5.91 21.28 -1.64
N VAL A 52 5.10 22.34 -1.54
CA VAL A 52 3.70 22.15 -1.24
C VAL A 52 3.30 21.27 -2.39
N VAL A 53 3.20 19.97 -2.12
CA VAL A 53 2.55 19.00 -2.99
C VAL A 53 1.12 19.52 -3.08
N CYS A 54 0.97 20.56 -3.91
CA CYS A 54 -0.24 21.00 -4.51
C CYS A 54 -0.81 19.70 -5.04
N ALA A 55 -1.91 19.25 -4.45
CA ALA A 55 -3.20 18.97 -5.08
C ALA A 55 -3.27 18.97 -6.63
N ALA A 56 -2.21 18.58 -7.32
CA ALA A 56 -2.07 18.43 -8.75
C ALA A 56 -2.26 16.94 -9.02
N ALA A 57 -3.53 16.52 -8.93
CA ALA A 57 -3.99 15.14 -9.01
C ALA A 57 -3.37 14.24 -7.93
N PHE A 58 -4.19 13.69 -7.02
CA PHE A 58 -3.71 12.59 -6.20
C PHE A 58 -3.06 11.55 -7.12
N PRO A 59 -1.75 11.28 -6.99
CA PRO A 59 -1.07 10.33 -7.84
C PRO A 59 -1.82 9.00 -7.75
N ILE A 60 -1.89 8.25 -8.85
CA ILE A 60 -2.71 7.04 -8.93
C ILE A 60 -2.37 6.05 -7.79
N GLU A 61 -1.13 6.07 -7.32
CA GLU A 61 -0.58 5.34 -6.18
C GLU A 61 -1.25 5.71 -4.84
N GLU A 62 -1.65 6.98 -4.64
CA GLU A 62 -2.37 7.40 -3.45
C GLU A 62 -3.81 6.87 -3.44
N ARG A 63 -4.47 6.81 -4.61
CA ARG A 63 -5.79 6.16 -4.74
C ARG A 63 -5.70 4.67 -4.46
N VAL A 64 -4.58 4.05 -4.85
CA VAL A 64 -4.28 2.65 -4.54
C VAL A 64 -4.09 2.47 -3.04
N GLU A 65 -3.31 3.32 -2.37
CA GLU A 65 -3.14 3.24 -0.92
C GLU A 65 -4.48 3.44 -0.19
N ALA A 66 -5.29 4.41 -0.60
CA ALA A 66 -6.63 4.62 -0.04
C ALA A 66 -7.52 3.38 -0.22
N ALA A 67 -7.47 2.73 -1.39
CA ALA A 67 -8.18 1.47 -1.64
C ALA A 67 -7.68 0.34 -0.72
N VAL A 68 -6.36 0.21 -0.54
CA VAL A 68 -5.74 -0.80 0.33
C VAL A 68 -6.08 -0.56 1.80
N LEU A 69 -6.07 0.68 2.27
CA LEU A 69 -6.48 1.05 3.62
C LEU A 69 -7.95 0.74 3.86
N ALA A 70 -8.82 1.04 2.89
CA ALA A 70 -10.23 0.71 2.99
C ALA A 70 -10.48 -0.82 2.92
N ILE A 71 -9.66 -1.57 2.17
CA ILE A 71 -9.67 -3.05 2.24
C ILE A 71 -9.24 -3.49 3.65
N ALA A 72 -8.23 -2.88 4.26
CA ALA A 72 -7.76 -3.27 5.59
C ALA A 72 -8.84 -3.11 6.68
N LEU A 73 -9.78 -2.18 6.51
CA LEU A 73 -10.93 -2.00 7.41
C LEU A 73 -11.98 -3.11 7.28
N GLU A 74 -12.12 -3.71 6.11
CA GLU A 74 -13.09 -4.77 5.82
C GLU A 74 -12.48 -6.18 5.98
N GLU A 75 -11.25 -6.34 5.49
CA GLU A 75 -10.49 -7.57 5.40
C GLU A 75 -8.99 -7.24 5.56
N ALA A 76 -8.55 -7.18 6.82
CA ALA A 76 -7.16 -6.89 7.19
C ALA A 76 -6.14 -7.90 6.64
N LEU A 77 -6.46 -9.20 6.63
CA LEU A 77 -5.58 -10.25 6.12
C LEU A 77 -5.34 -10.08 4.60
N ALA A 78 -6.34 -9.69 3.83
CA ALA A 78 -6.23 -9.47 2.39
C ALA A 78 -5.34 -8.27 2.08
N ALA A 79 -5.47 -7.18 2.85
CA ALA A 79 -4.55 -6.05 2.76
C ALA A 79 -3.10 -6.45 3.14
N ASP A 80 -2.93 -7.27 4.17
CA ASP A 80 -1.62 -7.77 4.61
C ASP A 80 -0.97 -8.69 3.56
N VAL A 81 -1.77 -9.57 2.94
CA VAL A 81 -1.34 -10.42 1.83
C VAL A 81 -0.84 -9.57 0.66
N LEU A 82 -1.58 -8.51 0.31
CA LEU A 82 -1.22 -7.62 -0.79
C LEU A 82 0.08 -6.86 -0.49
N ARG A 83 0.20 -6.28 0.71
CA ARG A 83 1.39 -5.59 1.18
C ARG A 83 2.63 -6.48 1.16
N LEU A 84 2.51 -7.73 1.62
CA LEU A 84 3.61 -8.69 1.54
C LEU A 84 3.90 -9.13 0.11
N GLU A 85 2.90 -9.26 -0.76
CA GLU A 85 3.16 -9.73 -2.12
C GLU A 85 4.03 -8.73 -2.89
N TYR A 86 3.69 -7.45 -2.81
CA TYR A 86 4.40 -6.37 -3.49
C TYR A 86 5.52 -5.73 -2.65
N ASN A 87 5.77 -6.25 -1.44
CA ASN A 87 6.71 -5.69 -0.46
C ASN A 87 6.40 -4.24 -0.01
N ALA A 88 5.20 -3.76 -0.28
CA ALA A 88 4.70 -2.45 0.11
C ALA A 88 4.47 -2.36 1.62
N ALA A 89 5.16 -1.46 2.32
CA ALA A 89 4.96 -1.22 3.76
C ALA A 89 5.01 -2.50 4.62
N HIS A 90 5.82 -3.48 4.20
CA HIS A 90 5.79 -4.85 4.76
C HIS A 90 6.29 -4.92 6.20
N ALA A 91 7.08 -3.94 6.67
CA ALA A 91 7.57 -3.86 8.04
C ALA A 91 6.44 -3.91 9.07
N GLY A 92 5.39 -3.09 8.87
CA GLY A 92 4.22 -3.07 9.77
C GLY A 92 3.44 -4.39 9.76
N VAL A 93 3.44 -5.14 8.65
CA VAL A 93 2.88 -6.49 8.61
C VAL A 93 3.76 -7.44 9.44
N CYS A 94 5.08 -7.40 9.27
CA CYS A 94 6.00 -8.26 10.00
C CYS A 94 5.92 -8.04 11.52
N GLU A 95 5.77 -6.80 11.96
CA GLU A 95 5.55 -6.45 13.37
C GLU A 95 4.27 -7.10 13.94
N ARG A 96 3.16 -7.06 13.20
CA ARG A 96 1.88 -7.65 13.62
C ARG A 96 1.93 -9.16 13.80
N TYR A 97 2.64 -9.87 12.91
CA TYR A 97 2.61 -11.34 12.89
C TYR A 97 3.79 -12.00 13.61
N GLY A 98 4.58 -11.21 14.34
CA GLY A 98 5.74 -11.66 15.09
C GLY A 98 6.98 -11.61 14.20
N ALA A 99 7.92 -10.73 14.58
CA ALA A 99 9.12 -10.30 13.87
C ALA A 99 10.08 -11.44 13.46
N ARG A 100 9.65 -12.30 12.55
CA ARG A 100 10.54 -13.22 11.83
C ARG A 100 11.41 -12.41 10.88
N PRO A 101 12.66 -12.84 10.62
CA PRO A 101 13.48 -12.24 9.58
C PRO A 101 12.77 -12.41 8.23
N TYR A 102 12.07 -11.36 7.80
CA TYR A 102 11.46 -11.27 6.49
C TYR A 102 12.49 -10.71 5.52
N ASN A 103 12.76 -11.45 4.45
CA ASN A 103 13.61 -10.98 3.37
C ASN A 103 12.77 -10.90 2.09
N PRO A 104 12.42 -9.69 1.61
CA PRO A 104 11.64 -9.48 0.38
C PRO A 104 12.15 -10.25 -0.84
N HIS A 105 13.47 -10.41 -0.96
CA HIS A 105 14.12 -11.04 -2.12
C HIS A 105 14.19 -12.57 -2.01
N ARG A 106 14.03 -13.14 -0.81
CA ARG A 106 14.19 -14.58 -0.57
C ARG A 106 12.89 -15.27 -0.15
N THR A 107 11.86 -14.52 0.25
CA THR A 107 10.62 -15.09 0.78
C THR A 107 9.63 -15.34 -0.35
N ASN A 108 9.41 -16.61 -0.67
CA ASN A 108 8.37 -17.02 -1.62
C ASN A 108 6.96 -16.95 -0.99
N GLN A 109 5.92 -17.17 -1.79
CA GLN A 109 4.53 -17.15 -1.30
C GLN A 109 4.25 -18.13 -0.15
N ALA A 110 4.96 -19.26 -0.08
CA ALA A 110 4.79 -20.20 1.05
C ALA A 110 5.36 -19.61 2.35
N GLY A 111 6.51 -18.93 2.28
CA GLY A 111 7.07 -18.19 3.41
C GLY A 111 6.16 -17.03 3.84
N LYS A 112 5.62 -16.25 2.89
CA LYS A 112 4.65 -15.17 3.16
C LYS A 112 3.37 -15.70 3.82
N ALA A 113 2.83 -16.82 3.32
CA ALA A 113 1.66 -17.47 3.91
C ALA A 113 1.95 -17.98 5.34
N SER A 114 3.13 -18.56 5.56
CA SER A 114 3.55 -18.99 6.89
C SER A 114 3.73 -17.82 7.86
N LEU A 115 4.23 -16.67 7.40
CA LEU A 115 4.31 -15.44 8.22
C LEU A 115 2.91 -15.03 8.70
N LEU A 116 1.94 -15.03 7.79
CA LEU A 116 0.55 -14.69 8.08
C LEU A 116 -0.25 -15.80 8.79
N LYS A 117 0.38 -16.95 9.09
CA LYS A 117 -0.25 -18.13 9.71
C LYS A 117 -1.45 -18.67 8.92
N VAL A 118 -1.39 -18.62 7.59
CA VAL A 118 -2.45 -19.13 6.69
C VAL A 118 -1.91 -20.17 5.70
N SER A 119 -2.81 -20.94 5.11
CA SER A 119 -2.45 -21.86 4.02
C SER A 119 -2.04 -21.09 2.75
N VAL A 120 -1.20 -21.69 1.90
CA VAL A 120 -0.83 -21.11 0.58
C VAL A 120 -2.06 -20.93 -0.31
N ARG A 121 -3.04 -21.82 -0.20
CA ARG A 121 -4.33 -21.70 -0.90
C ARG A 121 -5.06 -20.44 -0.47
N THR A 122 -5.21 -20.24 0.85
CA THR A 122 -5.84 -19.04 1.42
C THR A 122 -5.10 -17.78 0.99
N TYR A 123 -3.76 -17.78 1.07
CA TYR A 123 -2.92 -16.67 0.63
C TYR A 123 -3.23 -16.26 -0.82
N ARG A 124 -3.22 -17.23 -1.75
CA ARG A 124 -3.50 -16.98 -3.17
C ARG A 124 -4.93 -16.49 -3.42
N SER A 125 -5.92 -17.08 -2.73
CA SER A 125 -7.31 -16.64 -2.83
C SER A 125 -7.47 -15.19 -2.36
N ARG A 126 -6.87 -14.83 -1.21
CA ARG A 126 -6.91 -13.46 -0.67
C ARG A 126 -6.15 -12.48 -1.54
N LEU A 127 -5.01 -12.87 -2.11
CA LEU A 127 -4.25 -12.05 -3.05
C LEU A 127 -5.06 -11.74 -4.31
N ALA A 128 -5.69 -12.75 -4.91
CA ALA A 128 -6.52 -12.56 -6.09
C ALA A 128 -7.72 -11.64 -5.79
N TRP A 129 -8.38 -11.87 -4.65
CA TRP A 129 -9.49 -11.03 -4.21
C TRP A 129 -9.05 -9.57 -3.97
N ALA A 130 -7.95 -9.34 -3.26
CA ALA A 130 -7.44 -8.01 -2.96
C ALA A 130 -7.06 -7.24 -4.24
N ARG A 131 -6.44 -7.92 -5.22
CA ARG A 131 -6.10 -7.31 -6.51
C ARG A 131 -7.34 -6.85 -7.27
N ASN A 132 -8.36 -7.71 -7.38
CA ASN A 132 -9.62 -7.37 -8.03
C ASN A 132 -10.31 -6.21 -7.31
N GLU A 133 -10.23 -6.18 -5.99
CA GLU A 133 -10.87 -5.15 -5.18
C GLU A 133 -10.19 -3.79 -5.31
N VAL A 134 -8.85 -3.75 -5.36
CA VAL A 134 -8.10 -2.53 -5.69
C VAL A 134 -8.46 -2.04 -7.09
N GLU A 135 -8.45 -2.92 -8.09
CA GLU A 135 -8.81 -2.58 -9.46
C GLU A 135 -10.23 -1.97 -9.54
N ARG A 136 -11.19 -2.59 -8.85
CA ARG A 136 -12.58 -2.11 -8.78
C ARG A 136 -12.69 -0.72 -8.13
N ARG A 137 -11.91 -0.44 -7.09
CA ARG A 137 -11.94 0.85 -6.37
C ARG A 137 -11.23 1.96 -7.12
N VAL A 138 -10.13 1.64 -7.81
CA VAL A 138 -9.30 2.62 -8.53
C VAL A 138 -9.88 2.95 -9.92
N ALA A 139 -10.64 2.05 -10.53
CA ALA A 139 -11.33 2.32 -11.80
C ALA A 139 -12.55 3.26 -11.67
N ARG A 140 -13.03 3.51 -10.44
CA ARG A 140 -14.15 4.42 -10.14
C ARG A 140 -13.66 5.83 -9.88
#